data_AF-A0A9E6CHG3-F1
#
_entry.id   AF-A0A9E6CHG3-F1
#
_cell.length_a   1.000
_cell.length_b   1.000
_cell.length_c   1.000
_cell.angle_alpha   90.00
_cell.angle_beta   90.00
_cell.angle_gamma   90.00
#
_symmetry.space_group_name_H-M   'P 1'
#
loop_
_entity.id
_entity.type
_entity.pdbx_description
1 polymer ?
#
loop_
_entity_poly.entity_id
_entity_poly.type
_entity_poly.pdbx_seq_one_letter_code
_entity_poly.pdbx_strand_id
1 'polypeptide(L)'
;MRVGILTGGGDCPGLNAVIRAIVVQGKEEGWQIVGFKDGWAGVLENRWEELSEEKVEDIHREGGTILYTSRTNPFKEKNGLQKIKDTLKET
;
A
#
# COMPACT_ATOMS: atom_id res chain seq x y z
N MET A 1 -8.75 6.21 -12.51
CA MET A 1 -7.65 6.72 -11.64
C MET A 1 -6.97 5.54 -10.97
N ARG A 2 -5.68 5.62 -10.65
CA ARG A 2 -4.96 4.57 -9.89
C ARG A 2 -4.47 5.14 -8.56
N VAL A 3 -4.69 4.41 -7.47
CA VAL A 3 -4.33 4.84 -6.10
C VAL A 3 -3.47 3.78 -5.44
N GLY A 4 -2.31 4.18 -4.93
CA GLY A 4 -1.40 3.32 -4.17
C GLY A 4 -1.56 3.51 -2.66
N ILE A 5 -1.63 2.39 -1.93
CA ILE A 5 -1.69 2.35 -0.46
C ILE A 5 -0.39 1.74 0.06
N LEU A 6 0.16 2.33 1.13
CA LEU A 6 1.24 1.73 1.91
C LEU A 6 0.97 1.98 3.39
N THR A 7 1.42 1.07 4.26
CA THR A 7 1.40 1.24 5.71
C THR A 7 2.81 1.44 6.23
N GLY A 8 3.15 2.67 6.63
CA GLY A 8 4.45 3.02 7.18
C GLY A 8 4.42 3.16 8.70
N GLY A 9 5.50 2.77 9.37
CA GLY A 9 5.67 2.95 10.81
C GLY A 9 5.45 1.66 11.60
N GLY A 10 4.77 1.77 12.75
CA GLY A 10 4.36 0.62 13.55
C GLY A 10 2.93 0.23 13.26
N ASP A 11 2.62 -1.06 13.38
CA ASP A 11 1.26 -1.56 13.18
C ASP A 11 0.32 -1.12 14.30
N CYS A 12 -0.94 -0.87 13.92
CA CYS A 12 -2.00 -0.45 14.81
C CYS A 12 -3.29 -1.23 14.47
N PRO A 13 -4.13 -1.58 15.46
CA PRO A 13 -5.45 -2.15 15.19
C PRO A 13 -6.27 -1.26 14.24
N GLY A 14 -6.87 -1.88 13.23
CA GLY A 14 -7.78 -1.20 12.29
C GLY A 14 -7.18 -0.78 10.95
N LEU A 15 -5.87 -0.93 10.74
CA LEU A 15 -5.25 -0.62 9.43
C LEU A 15 -5.87 -1.45 8.29
N ASN A 16 -6.11 -2.74 8.52
CA ASN A 16 -6.81 -3.59 7.55
C ASN A 16 -8.24 -3.14 7.26
N ALA A 17 -8.96 -2.62 8.25
CA ALA A 17 -10.30 -2.07 8.04
C ALA A 17 -10.27 -0.83 7.14
N VAL A 18 -9.25 0.04 7.31
CA VAL A 18 -9.03 1.21 6.44
C VAL A 18 -8.66 0.79 5.02
N ILE A 19 -7.74 -0.18 4.85
CA ILE A 19 -7.36 -0.72 3.54
C ILE A 19 -8.60 -1.25 2.81
N ARG A 20 -9.42 -2.07 3.50
CA ARG A 20 -10.66 -2.60 2.95
C ARG A 20 -11.62 -1.48 2.54
N ALA A 21 -11.81 -0.46 3.38
CA ALA A 21 -12.70 0.65 3.07
C ALA A 21 -12.27 1.41 1.81
N ILE A 22 -10.97 1.66 1.64
CA ILE A 22 -10.42 2.31 0.44
C ILE A 22 -10.63 1.44 -0.80
N VAL A 23 -10.43 0.12 -0.71
CA VAL A 23 -10.61 -0.79 -1.84
C VAL A 23 -12.06 -0.86 -2.29
N VAL A 24 -13.01 -1.01 -1.35
CA VAL A 24 -14.45 -1.06 -1.66
C VAL A 24 -14.92 0.25 -2.29
N GLN A 25 -14.61 1.39 -1.66
CA GLN A 25 -15.00 2.70 -2.19
C GLN A 25 -14.30 3.02 -3.52
N GLY A 26 -13.02 2.68 -3.63
CA GLY A 26 -12.26 2.85 -4.87
C GLY A 26 -12.87 2.08 -6.03
N LYS A 27 -13.35 0.85 -5.80
CA LYS A 27 -14.02 0.06 -6.84
C LYS A 27 -15.38 0.67 -7.23
N GLU A 28 -16.17 1.17 -6.27
CA GLU A 28 -17.42 1.89 -6.56
C GLU A 28 -17.19 3.12 -7.45
N GLU A 29 -16.07 3.82 -7.26
CA GLU A 29 -15.65 4.98 -8.05
C GLU A 29 -14.90 4.62 -9.36
N GLY A 30 -14.74 3.33 -9.68
CA GLY A 30 -14.03 2.85 -10.87
C GLY A 30 -12.51 3.10 -10.84
N TRP A 31 -11.90 3.13 -9.66
CA TRP A 31 -10.46 3.30 -9.47
C TRP A 31 -9.76 1.94 -9.36
N GLN A 32 -8.51 1.89 -9.80
CA GLN A 32 -7.65 0.74 -9.54
C GLN A 32 -6.85 1.00 -8.26
N ILE A 33 -6.97 0.09 -7.30
CA ILE A 33 -6.29 0.21 -6.01
C ILE A 33 -5.13 -0.78 -5.96
N VAL A 34 -3.93 -0.27 -5.66
CA VAL A 34 -2.73 -1.09 -5.50
C VAL A 34 -2.17 -0.92 -4.09
N GLY A 35 -1.62 -2.00 -3.53
CA GLY A 35 -0.98 -2.02 -2.23
C GLY A 35 0.51 -2.28 -2.34
N PHE A 36 1.35 -1.39 -1.81
CA PHE A 36 2.78 -1.59 -1.71
C PHE A 36 3.12 -2.40 -0.46
N LYS A 37 3.95 -3.43 -0.61
CA LYS A 37 4.39 -4.27 0.51
C LYS A 37 5.49 -3.58 1.32
N ASP A 38 5.55 -3.84 2.62
CA ASP A 38 6.62 -3.38 3.52
C ASP A 38 6.81 -1.86 3.52
N GLY A 39 5.72 -1.09 3.44
CA GLY A 39 5.77 0.38 3.48
C GLY A 39 6.66 1.01 2.39
N TRP A 40 7.55 1.92 2.78
CA TRP A 40 8.43 2.62 1.84
C TRP A 40 9.45 1.71 1.16
N ALA A 41 9.82 0.57 1.76
CA ALA A 41 10.72 -0.40 1.13
C ALA A 41 10.10 -0.94 -0.17
N GLY A 42 8.84 -1.36 -0.16
CA GLY A 42 8.19 -1.86 -1.37
C GLY A 42 8.00 -0.81 -2.44
N VAL A 43 7.80 0.47 -2.07
CA VAL A 43 7.80 1.54 -3.09
C VAL A 43 9.16 1.63 -3.77
N LEU A 44 10.25 1.64 -3.01
CA LEU A 44 11.61 1.74 -3.57
C LEU A 44 12.03 0.52 -4.40
N GLU A 45 11.44 -0.64 -4.10
CA GLU A 45 11.71 -1.93 -4.76
C GLU A 45 10.65 -2.29 -5.82
N ASN A 46 9.68 -1.40 -6.08
CA ASN A 46 8.55 -1.64 -6.97
C ASN A 46 7.75 -2.92 -6.64
N ARG A 47 7.58 -3.21 -5.34
CA ARG A 47 6.80 -4.34 -4.83
C ARG A 47 5.40 -3.91 -4.44
N TRP A 48 4.48 -4.08 -5.38
CA TRP A 48 3.07 -3.84 -5.18
C TRP A 48 2.23 -4.99 -5.74
N GLU A 49 0.98 -5.05 -5.30
CA GLU A 49 -0.03 -5.90 -5.90
C GLU A 49 -1.35 -5.13 -6.03
N GLU A 50 -2.16 -5.51 -7.01
CA GLU A 50 -3.53 -5.03 -7.09
C GLU A 50 -4.36 -5.58 -5.92
N LEU A 51 -5.17 -4.73 -5.29
CA LEU A 51 -6.08 -5.08 -4.21
C LEU A 51 -7.51 -5.11 -4.75
N SER A 52 -8.03 -6.32 -4.97
CA SER A 52 -9.44 -6.55 -5.31
C SER A 52 -10.28 -6.68 -4.05
N GLU A 53 -11.61 -6.54 -4.19
CA GLU A 53 -12.56 -6.82 -3.11
C GLU A 53 -12.37 -8.22 -2.50
N GLU A 54 -12.08 -9.22 -3.34
CA GLU A 54 -11.79 -10.60 -2.92
C GLU A 54 -10.54 -10.67 -2.05
N LYS A 55 -9.48 -9.93 -2.41
CA LYS A 55 -8.22 -9.90 -1.63
C LYS A 55 -8.37 -9.19 -0.28
N VAL A 56 -9.35 -8.30 -0.13
CA VAL A 56 -9.62 -7.60 1.12
C VAL A 56 -10.86 -8.13 1.83
N GLU A 57 -11.37 -9.29 1.41
CA GLU A 57 -12.45 -9.97 2.10
C GLU A 57 -11.99 -10.35 3.51
N ASP A 58 -12.82 -10.05 4.50
CA ASP A 58 -12.59 -10.38 5.91
C ASP A 58 -11.31 -9.87 6.61
N ILE A 59 -10.38 -9.18 5.92
CA ILE A 59 -9.13 -8.66 6.52
C ILE A 59 -9.38 -7.69 7.69
N HIS A 60 -10.55 -7.05 7.74
CA HIS A 60 -10.96 -6.16 8.83
C HIS A 60 -11.03 -6.86 10.20
N ARG A 61 -11.06 -8.19 10.23
CA ARG A 61 -11.02 -9.02 11.44
C ARG A 61 -9.59 -9.34 11.88
N GLU A 62 -8.61 -9.10 11.02
CA GLU A 62 -7.20 -9.40 11.27
C GLU A 62 -6.48 -8.21 11.92
N GLY A 63 -5.57 -8.52 12.85
CA GLY A 63 -4.67 -7.53 13.43
C GLY A 63 -3.56 -7.12 12.46
N GLY A 64 -2.94 -5.97 12.73
CA GLY A 64 -1.83 -5.46 11.92
C GLY A 64 -2.27 -4.94 10.55
N THR A 65 -1.43 -5.18 9.53
CA THR A 65 -1.66 -4.76 8.14
C THR A 65 -1.26 -5.86 7.15
N ILE A 66 -2.14 -6.20 6.20
CA ILE A 66 -1.86 -7.16 5.11
C ILE A 66 -0.76 -6.68 4.14
N LEU A 67 -0.41 -5.40 4.20
CA LEU A 67 0.66 -4.80 3.41
C LEU A 67 2.02 -4.87 4.11
N TYR A 68 2.08 -5.29 5.37
CA TYR A 68 3.26 -5.20 6.22
C TYR A 68 3.83 -3.77 6.32
N THR A 69 4.89 -3.61 7.09
CA THR A 69 5.54 -2.31 7.27
C THR A 69 7.04 -2.45 7.40
N SER A 70 7.76 -1.37 7.06
CA SER A 70 9.19 -1.26 7.27
C SER A 70 9.53 0.10 7.90
N ARG A 71 10.71 0.18 8.51
CA ARG A 71 11.29 1.43 9.02
C ARG A 71 12.08 2.20 7.95
N THR A 72 11.87 1.87 6.68
CA THR A 72 12.62 2.45 5.57
C THR A 72 12.28 3.93 5.43
N ASN A 73 13.32 4.75 5.42
CA ASN A 73 13.21 6.18 5.15
C ASN A 73 13.75 6.46 3.75
N PRO A 74 12.88 6.76 2.76
CA PRO A 74 13.31 6.95 1.38
C PRO A 74 14.23 8.16 1.17
N PHE A 75 14.27 9.11 2.11
CA PHE A 75 15.18 10.26 2.04
C PHE A 75 16.62 9.92 2.44
N LYS A 76 16.84 8.79 3.14
CA LYS A 76 18.18 8.29 3.47
C LYS A 76 18.77 7.39 2.39
N GLU A 77 17.94 6.97 1.44
CA GLU A 77 18.34 6.10 0.33
C GLU A 77 18.95 6.90 -0.81
N LYS A 78 20.01 6.36 -1.41
CA LYS A 78 20.65 6.97 -2.59
C LYS A 78 19.62 7.04 -3.72
N ASN A 79 19.33 8.26 -4.17
CA ASN A 79 18.31 8.56 -5.19
C ASN A 79 16.89 8.10 -4.82
N GLY A 80 16.55 7.94 -3.53
CA GLY A 80 15.26 7.37 -3.11
C GLY A 80 14.05 8.13 -3.65
N LEU A 81 14.10 9.46 -3.68
CA LEU A 81 13.02 10.27 -4.27
C LEU A 81 12.84 10.03 -5.77
N GLN A 82 13.94 9.82 -6.51
CA GLN A 82 13.86 9.55 -7.94
C GLN A 82 13.26 8.16 -8.17
N LYS A 83 13.71 7.15 -7.41
CA LYS A 83 13.14 5.80 -7.44
C LYS A 83 11.63 5.80 -7.20
N ILE A 84 11.16 6.51 -6.16
CA ILE A 84 9.72 6.65 -5.89
C ILE A 84 8.99 7.23 -7.10
N LYS A 85 9.51 8.30 -7.70
CA LYS A 85 8.88 8.92 -8.88
C LYS A 85 8.83 7.98 -10.08
N ASP A 86 9.86 7.16 -10.26
CA ASP A 86 9.93 6.21 -11.37
C ASP A 86 8.92 5.07 -11.13
N THR A 87 8.90 4.50 -9.93
CA THR A 87 7.89 3.52 -9.50
C THR A 87 6.47 4.03 -9.73
N LEU A 88 6.13 5.23 -9.25
CA LEU A 88 4.78 5.79 -9.38
C LEU A 88 4.34 6.07 -10.83
N LYS A 89 5.27 6.13 -11.79
CA LYS A 89 4.95 6.24 -13.22
C LYS A 89 4.73 4.89 -13.88
N GLU A 90 5.38 3.84 -13.37
CA GLU A 90 5.31 2.48 -13.89
C GLU A 90 4.14 1.69 -13.31
N THR A 91 3.76 1.99 -12.05
CA THR A 91 2.70 1.30 -11.31
C THR A 91 1.32 1.65 -11.77
#